data_AF-A0A946ZIE6-F1
#
_entry.id   AF-A0A946ZIE6-F1
#
_cell.length_a   1.000
_cell.length_b   1.000
_cell.length_c   1.000
_cell.angle_alpha   90.00
_cell.angle_beta   90.00
_cell.angle_gamma   90.00
#
_symmetry.space_group_name_H-M   'P 1'
#
loop_
_entity.id
_entity.type
_entity.pdbx_description
1 polymer ?
#
loop_
_entity_poly.entity_id
_entity_poly.type
_entity_poly.pdbx_seq_one_letter_code
_entity_poly.pdbx_strand_id
1 'polypeptide(L)'
;MADAHAHKLEILRGLLKFKSNTQKIWAVLILLSIVTLVEVALGIYKPHALMNPVLSPMEGGFFATLGNIILSPVIYIKPLNLIFIVLTLVKAYYITWDFMHMRDEVKWLRRMVVWTAVFLICYLVFILLQEGGYIEEVYSTEFIKRDF
;
A
#
# COMPACT_ATOMS: atom_id res chain seq x y z
N MET A 1 33.21 36.87 20.60
CA MET A 1 31.78 36.50 20.49
C MET A 1 31.60 35.50 19.34
N ALA A 2 32.32 34.37 19.34
CA ALA A 2 32.27 33.40 18.22
C ALA A 2 32.08 31.94 18.68
N ASP A 3 31.74 31.73 19.95
CA ASP A 3 31.92 30.41 20.60
C ASP A 3 30.57 29.71 20.92
N ALA A 4 29.44 30.41 20.78
CA ALA A 4 28.11 29.86 21.05
C ALA A 4 27.44 29.17 19.85
N HIS A 5 27.89 29.47 18.62
CA HIS A 5 27.25 28.95 17.42
C HIS A 5 27.81 27.60 16.95
N ALA A 6 29.06 27.26 17.26
CA ALA A 6 29.64 25.96 16.90
C ALA A 6 29.02 24.79 17.72
N HIS A 7 28.74 25.02 19.01
CA HIS A 7 28.19 24.00 19.91
C HIS A 7 26.77 23.53 19.52
N LYS A 8 25.98 24.38 18.85
CA LYS A 8 24.61 24.06 18.39
C LYS A 8 24.59 23.18 17.12
N LEU A 9 25.68 23.19 16.33
CA LEU A 9 25.80 22.38 15.12
C LEU A 9 26.27 20.94 15.40
N GLU A 10 26.91 20.68 16.55
CA GLU A 10 27.33 19.32 16.94
C GLU A 10 26.21 18.53 17.63
N ILE A 11 25.33 19.21 18.37
CA ILE A 11 24.18 18.61 19.09
C ILE A 11 23.20 17.89 18.16
N LEU A 12 23.01 18.38 16.93
CA LEU A 12 22.04 17.80 15.98
C LEU A 12 22.64 16.72 15.07
N ARG A 13 23.97 16.69 14.91
CA ARG A 13 24.65 15.75 13.98
C ARG A 13 24.98 14.39 14.61
N GLY A 14 24.84 14.26 15.93
CA GLY A 14 25.12 13.03 16.69
C GLY A 14 23.89 12.21 17.11
N LEU A 15 22.66 12.69 16.90
CA LEU A 15 21.49 12.16 17.62
C LEU A 15 21.00 10.77 17.16
N LEU A 16 21.37 10.31 15.95
CA LEU A 16 21.02 8.96 15.47
C LEU A 16 22.17 8.32 14.68
N LYS A 17 23.27 8.03 15.37
CA LYS A 17 24.32 7.13 14.84
C LYS A 17 23.95 5.69 15.25
N PHE A 18 23.22 4.99 14.39
CA PHE A 18 22.82 3.60 14.68
C PHE A 18 24.05 2.70 14.73
N LYS A 19 24.42 2.25 15.93
CA LYS A 19 25.62 1.44 16.17
C LYS A 19 25.41 -0.05 15.82
N SER A 20 24.16 -0.54 15.92
CA SER A 20 23.83 -1.95 15.69
C SER A 20 22.62 -2.14 14.78
N ASN A 21 22.54 -3.31 14.13
CA ASN A 21 21.39 -3.70 13.31
C ASN A 21 20.12 -3.83 14.16
N THR A 22 20.22 -4.29 15.40
CA THR A 22 19.10 -4.34 16.36
C THR A 22 18.52 -2.96 16.66
N GLN A 23 19.37 -1.92 16.75
CA GLN A 23 18.91 -0.55 16.98
C GLN A 23 18.17 0.01 15.76
N LYS A 24 18.59 -0.36 14.54
CA LYS A 24 17.87 0.00 13.30
C LYS A 24 16.49 -0.66 13.27
N ILE A 25 16.40 -1.94 13.64
CA ILE A 25 15.12 -2.67 13.70
C ILE A 25 14.17 -2.00 14.69
N TRP A 26 14.64 -1.66 15.90
CA TRP A 26 13.81 -0.96 16.90
C TRP A 26 13.36 0.43 16.43
N ALA A 27 14.22 1.16 15.73
CA ALA A 27 13.85 2.46 15.17
C ALA A 27 12.80 2.35 14.05
N VAL A 28 12.95 1.37 13.16
CA VAL A 28 11.98 1.09 12.09
C VAL A 28 10.65 0.60 12.67
N LEU A 29 10.68 -0.21 13.73
CA LEU A 29 9.48 -0.64 14.44
C LEU A 29 8.68 0.55 14.98
N ILE A 30 9.34 1.46 15.70
CA ILE A 30 8.69 2.66 16.23
C ILE A 30 8.14 3.53 15.11
N LEU A 31 8.90 3.75 14.03
CA LEU A 31 8.44 4.49 12.87
C LEU A 31 7.18 3.87 12.27
N LEU A 32 7.18 2.54 12.06
CA LEU A 32 6.04 1.83 11.49
C LEU A 32 4.83 1.86 12.41
N SER A 33 5.02 1.76 13.72
CA SER A 33 3.95 1.90 14.72
C SER A 33 3.29 3.28 14.69
N ILE A 34 4.09 4.34 14.52
CA ILE A 34 3.56 5.70 14.37
C ILE A 34 2.78 5.82 13.06
N VAL A 35 3.33 5.33 11.96
CA VAL A 35 2.66 5.37 10.64
C VAL A 35 1.34 4.60 10.67
N THR A 36 1.28 3.43 11.31
CA THR A 36 0.03 2.66 11.45
C THR A 36 -0.97 3.37 12.34
N LEU A 37 -0.54 4.01 13.43
CA LEU A 37 -1.43 4.77 14.31
C LEU A 37 -2.03 5.98 13.57
N VAL A 38 -1.22 6.71 12.80
CA VAL A 38 -1.69 7.82 11.96
C VAL A 38 -2.69 7.32 10.91
N GLU A 39 -2.39 6.20 10.25
CA GLU A 39 -3.31 5.62 9.26
C GLU A 39 -4.65 5.23 9.90
N VAL A 40 -4.65 4.53 11.03
CA VAL A 40 -5.89 4.17 11.75
C VAL A 40 -6.65 5.42 12.20
N ALA A 41 -5.96 6.43 12.74
CA ALA A 41 -6.58 7.68 13.15
C ALA A 41 -7.24 8.40 11.96
N LEU A 42 -6.53 8.54 10.84
CA LEU A 42 -7.10 9.10 9.60
C LEU A 42 -8.29 8.27 9.08
N GLY A 43 -8.26 6.95 9.30
CA GLY A 43 -9.32 6.02 8.90
C GLY A 43 -10.57 6.14 9.74
N ILE A 44 -10.45 6.55 11.01
CA ILE A 44 -11.56 6.83 11.90
C ILE A 44 -12.11 8.24 11.65
N TYR A 45 -11.25 9.24 11.65
CA TYR A 45 -11.67 10.64 11.56
C TYR A 45 -12.16 11.05 10.16
N LYS A 46 -11.73 10.35 9.10
CA LYS A 46 -12.13 10.56 7.70
C LYS A 46 -12.44 12.02 7.36
N PRO A 47 -11.44 12.92 7.46
CA PRO A 47 -11.68 14.35 7.37
C PRO A 47 -12.38 14.70 6.06
N HIS A 48 -13.43 15.53 6.13
CA HIS A 48 -14.26 15.89 4.98
C HIS A 48 -13.46 16.44 3.79
N ALA A 49 -12.34 17.13 4.05
CA ALA A 49 -11.45 17.64 3.02
C ALA A 49 -10.80 16.55 2.15
N LEU A 50 -10.60 15.34 2.67
CA LEU A 50 -9.95 14.21 1.95
C LEU A 50 -10.95 13.20 1.38
N MET A 51 -12.26 13.43 1.57
CA MET A 51 -13.32 12.52 1.15
C MET A 51 -13.93 12.89 -0.21
N ASN A 52 -13.63 14.08 -0.72
CA ASN A 52 -14.04 14.53 -2.05
C ASN A 52 -13.09 13.94 -3.11
N PRO A 53 -13.59 13.47 -4.26
CA PRO A 53 -12.75 12.97 -5.35
C PRO A 53 -11.71 14.01 -5.78
N VAL A 54 -10.50 13.55 -6.12
CA VAL A 54 -9.41 14.43 -6.60
C VAL A 54 -9.81 15.15 -7.89
N LEU A 55 -10.53 14.45 -8.78
CA LEU A 55 -10.99 14.98 -10.04
C LEU A 55 -12.53 14.96 -10.07
N SER A 56 -13.16 16.07 -10.42
CA SER A 56 -14.59 16.07 -10.71
C SER A 56 -14.84 15.38 -12.06
N PRO A 57 -15.91 14.57 -12.21
CA PRO A 57 -16.32 14.05 -13.51
C PRO A 57 -16.50 15.20 -14.50
N MET A 58 -16.12 14.98 -15.75
CA MET A 58 -16.36 15.99 -16.77
C MET A 58 -17.85 16.01 -17.12
N GLU A 59 -18.51 17.16 -16.95
CA GLU A 59 -19.88 17.38 -17.40
C GLU A 59 -19.87 17.87 -18.86
N GLY A 60 -20.64 17.22 -19.74
CA GLY A 60 -20.69 17.57 -21.17
C GLY A 60 -21.29 16.49 -22.08
N GLY A 61 -21.16 16.69 -23.40
CA GLY A 61 -21.72 15.80 -24.44
C GLY A 61 -20.99 14.45 -24.60
N PHE A 62 -21.26 13.74 -25.70
CA PHE A 62 -20.82 12.36 -25.97
C PHE A 62 -19.32 12.07 -25.72
N PHE A 63 -18.43 13.05 -25.90
CA PHE A 63 -17.00 12.87 -25.63
C PHE A 63 -16.66 12.83 -24.13
N ALA A 64 -17.37 13.61 -23.30
CA ALA A 64 -17.15 13.65 -21.86
C ALA A 64 -17.61 12.35 -21.19
N THR A 65 -18.70 11.74 -21.67
CA THR A 65 -19.19 10.45 -21.15
C THR A 65 -18.22 9.32 -21.44
N LEU A 66 -17.65 9.25 -22.65
CA LEU A 66 -16.62 8.26 -22.99
C LEU A 66 -15.33 8.45 -22.16
N GLY A 67 -14.90 9.70 -21.99
CA GLY A 67 -13.76 10.03 -21.12
C GLY A 67 -13.98 9.55 -19.68
N ASN A 68 -15.17 9.79 -19.12
CA ASN A 68 -15.50 9.37 -17.76
C ASN A 68 -15.58 7.84 -17.60
N ILE A 69 -16.00 7.08 -18.62
CA ILE A 69 -16.03 5.61 -18.57
C ILE A 69 -14.61 5.03 -18.49
N ILE A 70 -13.70 5.53 -19.31
CA ILE A 70 -12.31 5.04 -19.38
C ILE A 70 -11.51 5.49 -18.16
N LEU A 71 -11.69 6.75 -17.72
CA LEU A 71 -10.94 7.34 -16.61
C LEU A 71 -11.66 7.21 -15.26
N SER A 72 -12.80 6.51 -15.20
CA SER A 72 -13.58 6.27 -13.98
C SER A 72 -12.71 5.93 -12.75
N PRO A 73 -11.80 4.93 -12.80
CA PRO A 73 -10.99 4.58 -11.63
C PRO A 73 -10.06 5.70 -11.17
N VAL A 74 -9.68 6.65 -12.04
CA VAL A 74 -8.83 7.80 -11.70
C VAL A 74 -9.66 8.99 -11.23
N ILE A 75 -10.83 9.22 -11.83
CA ILE A 75 -11.72 10.35 -11.50
C ILE A 75 -12.28 10.20 -10.09
N TYR A 76 -12.71 8.99 -9.74
CA TYR A 76 -13.36 8.74 -8.45
C TYR A 76 -12.38 8.43 -7.30
N ILE A 77 -11.06 8.62 -7.49
CA ILE A 77 -10.12 8.42 -6.38
C ILE A 77 -10.34 9.46 -5.30
N LYS A 78 -10.60 8.99 -4.08
CA LYS A 78 -10.56 9.84 -2.90
C LYS A 78 -9.10 10.03 -2.49
N PRO A 79 -8.63 11.27 -2.22
CA PRO A 79 -7.30 11.54 -1.71
C PRO A 79 -6.97 10.69 -0.47
N LEU A 80 -7.97 10.45 0.39
CA LEU A 80 -7.83 9.57 1.53
C LEU A 80 -7.43 8.14 1.11
N ASN A 81 -8.10 7.55 0.11
CA ASN A 81 -7.75 6.21 -0.36
C ASN A 81 -6.33 6.15 -0.95
N LEU A 82 -5.95 7.19 -1.71
CA LEU A 82 -4.59 7.28 -2.26
C LEU A 82 -3.52 7.32 -1.16
N ILE A 83 -3.74 8.11 -0.11
CA ILE A 83 -2.85 8.19 1.05
C ILE A 83 -2.72 6.82 1.72
N PHE A 84 -3.83 6.10 1.91
CA PHE A 84 -3.82 4.76 2.49
C PHE A 84 -3.05 3.75 1.64
N ILE A 85 -3.25 3.76 0.31
CA ILE A 85 -2.51 2.87 -0.60
C ILE A 85 -1.01 3.18 -0.53
N VAL A 86 -0.62 4.45 -0.53
CA VAL A 86 0.80 4.81 -0.43
C VAL A 86 1.39 4.45 0.93
N LEU A 87 0.70 4.76 2.03
CA LEU A 87 1.15 4.42 3.39
C LEU A 87 1.27 2.90 3.58
N THR A 88 0.35 2.11 3.03
CA THR A 88 0.42 0.65 3.07
C THR A 88 1.60 0.08 2.27
N LEU A 89 1.88 0.61 1.07
CA LEU A 89 3.06 0.22 0.30
C LEU A 89 4.37 0.59 0.99
N VAL A 90 4.45 1.78 1.56
CA VAL A 90 5.63 2.23 2.32
C VAL A 90 5.86 1.30 3.51
N LYS A 91 4.82 0.96 4.27
CA LYS A 91 4.93 0.00 5.39
C LYS A 91 5.40 -1.37 4.92
N ALA A 92 4.79 -1.92 3.88
CA ALA A 92 5.18 -3.21 3.32
C ALA A 92 6.65 -3.23 2.89
N TYR A 93 7.12 -2.16 2.23
CA TYR A 93 8.52 -2.01 1.85
C TYR A 93 9.46 -2.04 3.07
N TYR A 94 9.20 -1.22 4.09
CA TYR A 94 10.04 -1.20 5.30
C TYR A 94 10.03 -2.54 6.05
N ILE A 95 8.88 -3.23 6.07
CA ILE A 95 8.81 -4.56 6.70
C ILE A 95 9.69 -5.56 5.97
N THR A 96 9.52 -5.68 4.65
CA THR A 96 10.30 -6.63 3.86
C THR A 96 11.78 -6.27 3.83
N TRP A 97 12.12 -4.99 3.81
CA TRP A 97 13.51 -4.56 3.71
C TRP A 97 14.27 -4.73 5.03
N ASP A 98 13.73 -4.22 6.15
CA ASP A 98 14.43 -4.16 7.44
C ASP A 98 14.08 -5.32 8.39
N PHE A 99 12.84 -5.83 8.45
CA PHE A 99 12.50 -6.97 9.33
C PHE A 99 12.82 -8.31 8.69
N MET A 100 12.53 -8.48 7.40
CA MET A 100 12.83 -9.72 6.68
C MET A 100 14.29 -9.76 6.18
N HIS A 101 15.13 -8.80 6.57
CA HIS A 101 16.56 -8.72 6.23
C HIS A 101 16.88 -8.75 4.72
N MET A 102 15.88 -8.55 3.85
CA MET A 102 16.06 -8.57 2.40
C MET A 102 17.02 -7.49 1.89
N ARG A 103 17.30 -6.48 2.72
CA ARG A 103 18.29 -5.43 2.45
C ARG A 103 19.67 -6.00 2.14
N ASP A 104 20.17 -6.88 3.01
CA ASP A 104 21.56 -7.37 2.98
C ASP A 104 21.68 -8.69 2.19
N GLU A 105 20.57 -9.15 1.60
CA GLU A 105 20.53 -10.34 0.77
C GLU A 105 20.98 -10.12 -0.66
N VAL A 106 21.50 -11.18 -1.28
CA VAL A 106 21.95 -11.14 -2.68
C VAL A 106 20.81 -10.72 -3.61
N LYS A 107 21.13 -9.87 -4.59
CA LYS A 107 20.16 -9.27 -5.51
C LYS A 107 19.25 -10.30 -6.19
N TRP A 108 19.78 -11.49 -6.47
CA TRP A 108 19.04 -12.60 -7.07
C TRP A 108 18.04 -13.24 -6.11
N LEU A 109 18.39 -13.48 -4.85
CA LEU A 109 17.46 -14.00 -3.84
C LEU A 109 16.29 -13.05 -3.62
N ARG A 110 16.59 -11.74 -3.53
CA ARG A 110 15.55 -10.71 -3.40
C ARG A 110 14.57 -10.72 -4.56
N ARG A 111 15.08 -10.88 -5.79
CA ARG A 111 14.25 -10.97 -7.00
C ARG A 111 13.44 -12.25 -7.02
N MET A 112 14.00 -13.39 -6.60
CA MET A 112 13.26 -14.64 -6.54
C MET A 112 12.02 -14.52 -5.66
N VAL A 113 12.16 -13.99 -4.44
CA VAL A 113 11.04 -13.82 -3.51
C VAL A 113 9.95 -12.88 -4.08
N VAL A 114 10.34 -11.76 -4.69
CA VAL A 114 9.38 -10.81 -5.25
C VAL A 114 8.67 -11.40 -6.47
N TRP A 115 9.41 -12.02 -7.39
CA TRP A 115 8.82 -12.61 -8.60
C TRP A 115 7.92 -13.81 -8.29
N THR A 116 8.29 -14.67 -7.33
CA THR A 116 7.42 -15.79 -6.93
C THR A 116 6.15 -15.30 -6.25
N ALA A 117 6.22 -14.27 -5.39
CA ALA A 117 5.03 -13.69 -4.77
C ALA A 117 4.07 -13.09 -5.82
N VAL A 118 4.60 -12.33 -6.78
CA VAL A 118 3.81 -11.74 -7.87
C VAL A 118 3.17 -12.83 -8.73
N PHE A 119 3.96 -13.83 -9.14
CA PHE A 119 3.47 -14.97 -9.91
C PHE A 119 2.35 -15.71 -9.18
N LEU A 120 2.53 -15.98 -7.89
CA LEU A 120 1.56 -16.72 -7.08
C LEU A 120 0.25 -15.95 -6.90
N ILE A 121 0.30 -14.62 -6.70
CA ILE A 121 -0.91 -13.79 -6.64
C ILE A 121 -1.67 -13.83 -7.97
N CYS A 122 -0.98 -13.62 -9.10
CA CYS A 122 -1.62 -13.66 -10.42
C CYS A 122 -2.22 -15.05 -10.72
N TYR A 123 -1.50 -16.12 -10.38
CA TYR A 123 -1.98 -17.50 -10.57
C TYR A 123 -3.18 -17.84 -9.69
N LEU A 124 -3.19 -17.39 -8.44
CA LEU A 124 -4.32 -17.60 -7.52
C LEU A 124 -5.57 -16.87 -8.02
N VAL A 125 -5.43 -15.61 -8.46
CA VAL A 125 -6.56 -14.86 -9.07
C VAL A 125 -7.08 -15.57 -10.31
N PHE A 126 -6.19 -16.07 -11.17
CA PHE A 126 -6.57 -16.83 -12.36
C PHE A 126 -7.40 -18.08 -12.03
N ILE A 127 -6.95 -18.91 -11.08
CA ILE A 127 -7.70 -20.09 -10.65
C ILE A 127 -9.05 -19.70 -10.05
N LEU A 128 -9.09 -18.72 -9.14
CA LEU A 128 -10.35 -18.31 -8.51
C LEU A 128 -11.39 -17.83 -9.52
N LEU A 129 -10.96 -17.13 -10.57
CA LEU A 129 -11.87 -16.67 -11.64
C LEU A 129 -12.36 -17.84 -12.50
N GLN A 130 -11.49 -18.78 -12.85
CA GLN A 130 -11.86 -19.92 -13.68
C GLN A 130 -12.78 -20.90 -12.93
N GLU A 131 -12.46 -21.23 -11.68
CA GLU A 131 -13.29 -22.06 -10.81
C GLU A 131 -14.60 -21.34 -10.46
N GLY A 132 -14.57 -20.03 -10.23
CA GLY A 132 -15.77 -19.22 -10.01
C GLY A 132 -16.75 -19.26 -11.18
N GLY A 133 -16.23 -19.12 -12.41
CA GLY A 133 -17.04 -19.23 -13.62
C GLY A 133 -17.59 -20.64 -13.87
N TYR A 134 -16.78 -21.67 -13.60
CA TYR A 134 -17.23 -23.07 -13.69
C TYR A 134 -18.38 -23.35 -12.71
N ILE A 135 -18.26 -22.87 -11.47
CA ILE A 135 -19.32 -23.02 -10.47
C ILE A 135 -20.59 -22.27 -10.94
N GLU A 136 -20.48 -21.04 -11.43
CA GLU A 136 -21.64 -20.29 -11.95
C GLU A 136 -22.38 -21.08 -13.06
N GLU A 137 -21.65 -21.65 -14.01
CA GLU A 137 -22.21 -22.44 -15.11
C GLU A 137 -22.98 -23.67 -14.58
N VAL A 138 -22.41 -24.41 -13.63
CA VAL A 138 -23.06 -25.57 -12.99
C VAL A 138 -24.35 -25.16 -12.27
N TYR A 139 -24.33 -24.05 -11.52
CA TYR A 139 -25.53 -23.54 -10.84
C TYR A 139 -26.63 -23.09 -11.81
N SER A 140 -26.26 -22.62 -13.00
CA SER A 140 -27.22 -22.13 -14.00
C SER A 140 -27.79 -23.23 -14.91
N THR A 141 -27.04 -24.32 -15.10
CA THR A 141 -27.35 -25.36 -16.10
C THR A 141 -27.89 -26.65 -15.48
N GLU A 142 -27.50 -26.98 -14.24
CA GLU A 142 -27.96 -28.18 -13.55
C GLU A 142 -29.00 -27.89 -12.45
N PHE A 143 -30.04 -28.73 -12.37
CA PHE A 143 -31.00 -28.71 -11.27
C PHE A 143 -30.31 -29.17 -9.97
N ILE A 144 -29.82 -28.21 -9.18
CA ILE A 144 -29.34 -28.47 -7.83
C ILE A 144 -30.53 -28.98 -7.00
N LYS A 145 -30.60 -30.30 -6.81
CA LYS A 145 -31.53 -30.89 -5.84
C LYS A 145 -31.08 -30.48 -4.44
N ARG A 146 -31.75 -29.48 -3.89
CA ARG A 146 -31.71 -29.17 -2.45
C ARG A 146 -32.67 -30.11 -1.72
N ASP A 147 -32.36 -31.39 -1.73
CA ASP A 147 -33.05 -32.34 -0.85
C ASP A 147 -32.41 -32.26 0.54
N PHE A 148 -33.21 -31.89 1.52
CA PHE A 148 -32.95 -32.08 2.95
C PHE A 148 -33.59 -33.38 3.41
#